data_AF-A0A7V9BVA5-F1
#
_entry.id   AF-A0A7V9BVA5-F1
#
_cell.length_a   1.000
_cell.length_b   1.000
_cell.length_c   1.000
_cell.angle_alpha   90.00
_cell.angle_beta   90.00
_cell.angle_gamma   90.00
#
_symmetry.space_group_name_H-M   'P 1'
#
loop_
_entity.id
_entity.type
_entity.pdbx_description
1 polymer ?
#
loop_
_entity_poly.entity_id
_entity_poly.type
_entity_poly.pdbx_seq_one_letter_code
_entity_poly.pdbx_strand_id
1 'polypeptide(L)'
;MIVPGPHGERIVRLSNPDKVYFPALGITKREVVHYYLAVAEPLLRVLLDRPTNLKRYPDGVDGEPFFAKRVPKGAPSYLRPVMVTFPSGRTAESVAPTEPAIIAWAANLGTLDFHPWPVRRADPDRPDELRIDLDPQPATGFADAARVAGVLREVLDEAGLVGWPKT
;
A
#
# COMPACT_ATOMS: atom_id res chain seq x y z
N MET A 1 -10.55 7.59 16.59
CA MET A 1 -10.71 6.14 16.79
C MET A 1 -9.48 5.61 17.50
N ILE A 2 -9.66 4.61 18.34
CA ILE A 2 -8.58 3.90 19.02
C ILE A 2 -8.19 2.70 18.14
N VAL A 3 -6.91 2.55 17.85
CA VAL A 3 -6.37 1.47 17.02
C VAL A 3 -5.32 0.72 17.84
N PRO A 4 -5.53 -0.57 18.16
CA PRO A 4 -4.53 -1.38 18.85
C PRO A 4 -3.23 -1.50 18.02
N GLY A 5 -2.10 -1.56 18.71
CA GLY A 5 -0.78 -1.69 18.08
C GLY A 5 0.23 -2.37 19.00
N PRO A 6 1.42 -2.72 18.48
CA PRO A 6 2.46 -3.43 19.22
C PRO A 6 3.03 -2.66 20.41
N HIS A 7 2.81 -1.35 20.47
CA HIS A 7 3.27 -0.46 21.55
C HIS A 7 2.10 0.16 22.33
N GLY A 8 0.97 -0.54 22.36
CA GLY A 8 -0.28 -0.06 22.96
C GLY A 8 -1.20 0.61 21.94
N GLU A 9 -2.25 1.25 22.47
CA GLU A 9 -3.30 1.87 21.67
C GLU A 9 -2.84 3.20 21.04
N ARG A 10 -3.25 3.42 19.79
CA ARG A 10 -3.03 4.68 19.07
C ARG A 10 -4.35 5.41 18.85
N ILE A 11 -4.36 6.72 19.07
CA ILE A 11 -5.51 7.56 18.72
C ILE A 11 -5.32 8.11 17.30
N VAL A 12 -6.17 7.67 16.37
CA VAL A 12 -6.21 8.19 15.00
C VAL A 12 -7.44 9.10 14.84
N ARG A 13 -7.23 10.37 14.54
CA ARG A 13 -8.32 11.32 14.28
C ARG A 13 -8.84 11.15 12.84
N LEU A 14 -10.07 10.71 12.69
CA LEU A 14 -10.77 10.65 11.40
C LEU A 14 -11.39 12.03 11.09
N SER A 15 -11.15 12.55 9.89
CA SER A 15 -11.72 13.81 9.41
C SER A 15 -12.64 13.57 8.22
N ASN A 16 -13.74 14.33 8.14
CA ASN A 16 -14.77 14.18 7.10
C ASN A 16 -15.19 12.72 6.89
N PRO A 17 -15.63 12.03 7.96
CA PRO A 17 -15.86 10.59 7.94
C PRO A 17 -16.95 10.18 6.94
N ASP A 18 -17.95 11.02 6.76
CA ASP A 18 -19.12 10.75 5.92
C ASP A 18 -18.91 11.22 4.47
N LYS A 19 -17.69 11.68 4.12
CA LYS A 19 -17.32 11.98 2.74
C LYS A 19 -17.40 10.69 1.93
N VAL A 20 -18.16 10.70 0.83
CA VAL A 20 -18.28 9.57 -0.09
C VAL A 20 -17.03 9.47 -0.96
N TYR A 21 -16.39 8.30 -0.97
CA TYR A 21 -15.22 8.00 -1.81
C TYR A 21 -15.55 7.15 -3.01
N PHE A 22 -16.60 6.31 -2.94
CA PHE A 22 -17.10 5.54 -4.07
C PHE A 22 -18.58 5.89 -4.30
N PRO A 23 -18.89 6.93 -5.10
CA PRO A 23 -20.26 7.42 -5.28
C PRO A 23 -21.23 6.36 -5.80
N ALA A 24 -20.81 5.53 -6.75
CA ALA A 24 -21.63 4.44 -7.29
C ALA A 24 -22.05 3.39 -6.25
N LEU A 25 -21.28 3.25 -5.17
CA LEU A 25 -21.51 2.27 -4.10
C LEU A 25 -21.98 2.93 -2.78
N GLY A 26 -21.97 4.26 -2.70
CA GLY A 26 -22.26 5.00 -1.47
C GLY A 26 -21.20 4.86 -0.36
N ILE A 27 -20.04 4.26 -0.63
CA ILE A 27 -19.02 3.96 0.40
C ILE A 27 -18.33 5.25 0.84
N THR A 28 -18.33 5.47 2.16
CA THR A 28 -17.75 6.62 2.83
C THR A 28 -16.28 6.40 3.22
N LYS A 29 -15.57 7.49 3.51
CA LYS A 29 -14.21 7.44 4.07
C LYS A 29 -14.14 6.60 5.33
N ARG A 30 -15.14 6.72 6.22
CA ARG A 30 -15.19 5.93 7.47
C ARG A 30 -15.15 4.43 7.18
N GLU A 31 -15.95 3.99 6.22
CA GLU A 31 -16.01 2.59 5.81
C GLU A 31 -14.69 2.14 5.17
N VAL A 32 -14.06 2.97 4.33
CA VAL A 32 -12.73 2.69 3.77
C VAL A 32 -11.69 2.51 4.88
N VAL A 33 -11.65 3.42 5.86
CA VAL A 33 -10.71 3.32 6.98
C VAL A 33 -10.98 2.08 7.82
N HIS A 34 -12.24 1.74 8.07
CA HIS A 34 -12.62 0.53 8.79
C HIS A 34 -12.25 -0.74 8.00
N TYR A 35 -12.41 -0.75 6.68
CA TYR A 35 -11.98 -1.84 5.83
C TYR A 35 -10.47 -2.08 5.97
N TYR A 36 -9.65 -1.03 5.85
CA TYR A 36 -8.20 -1.18 6.04
C TYR A 36 -7.81 -1.66 7.43
N LEU A 37 -8.56 -1.28 8.47
CA LEU A 37 -8.34 -1.79 9.81
C LEU A 37 -8.72 -3.28 9.92
N ALA A 38 -9.83 -3.69 9.29
CA ALA A 38 -10.27 -5.08 9.27
C ALA A 38 -9.25 -6.01 8.58
N VAL A 39 -8.55 -5.51 7.54
CA VAL A 39 -7.50 -6.27 6.83
C VAL A 39 -6.08 -5.85 7.22
N ALA A 40 -5.91 -5.10 8.31
CA ALA A 40 -4.61 -4.48 8.63
C ALA A 40 -3.50 -5.52 8.88
N GLU A 41 -3.82 -6.65 9.50
CA GLU A 41 -2.82 -7.69 9.77
C GLU A 41 -2.24 -8.30 8.48
N PRO A 42 -3.05 -8.91 7.57
CA PRO A 42 -2.52 -9.42 6.32
C PRO A 42 -1.92 -8.32 5.44
N LEU A 43 -2.50 -7.11 5.44
CA LEU A 43 -1.94 -5.98 4.70
C LEU A 43 -0.56 -5.56 5.24
N LEU A 44 -0.36 -5.56 6.55
CA LEU A 44 0.96 -5.29 7.15
C LEU A 44 1.98 -6.35 6.75
N ARG A 45 1.62 -7.62 6.55
CA ARG A 45 2.60 -8.62 6.09
C ARG A 45 3.25 -8.21 4.75
N VAL A 46 2.52 -7.47 3.92
CA VAL A 46 3.01 -6.93 2.64
C VAL A 46 3.69 -5.57 2.82
N LEU A 47 3.18 -4.70 3.70
CA LEU A 47 3.67 -3.31 3.85
C LEU A 47 4.74 -3.10 4.93
N LEU A 48 4.94 -4.07 5.83
CA LEU A 48 5.71 -3.89 7.07
C LEU A 48 7.14 -3.45 6.77
N ASP A 49 7.49 -2.27 7.30
CA ASP A 49 8.78 -1.61 7.12
C ASP A 49 9.15 -1.31 5.66
N ARG A 50 8.21 -1.39 4.70
CA ARG A 50 8.48 -1.05 3.30
C ARG A 50 8.23 0.43 3.02
N PRO A 51 9.18 1.17 2.42
CA PRO A 51 8.88 2.50 1.90
C PRO A 51 7.68 2.42 0.95
N THR A 52 6.67 3.25 1.16
CA THR A 52 5.38 3.10 0.50
C THR A 52 4.94 4.45 -0.05
N ASN A 53 4.82 4.54 -1.38
CA ASN A 53 4.17 5.69 -2.00
C ASN A 53 2.66 5.58 -1.77
N LEU A 54 2.02 6.69 -1.39
CA LEU A 54 0.59 6.72 -1.14
C LEU A 54 -0.09 7.35 -2.35
N LYS A 55 -0.95 6.60 -3.06
CA LYS A 55 -1.80 7.18 -4.09
C LYS A 55 -3.12 7.60 -3.46
N ARG A 56 -3.35 8.90 -3.50
CA ARG A 56 -4.40 9.55 -2.73
C ARG A 56 -5.50 10.06 -3.65
N TYR A 57 -6.73 9.88 -3.18
CA TYR A 57 -7.99 10.28 -3.78
C TYR A 57 -8.72 11.19 -2.78
N PRO A 58 -8.27 12.45 -2.58
CA PRO A 58 -8.86 13.33 -1.59
C PRO A 58 -10.35 13.53 -1.80
N ASP A 59 -10.79 13.51 -3.06
CA ASP A 59 -12.15 13.76 -3.54
C ASP A 59 -12.89 12.50 -4.03
N GLY A 60 -12.39 11.31 -3.67
CA GLY A 60 -12.97 10.03 -4.08
C GLY A 60 -12.46 9.55 -5.43
N VAL A 61 -12.95 8.38 -5.87
CA VAL A 61 -12.43 7.66 -7.06
C VAL A 61 -12.71 8.35 -8.38
N ASP A 62 -13.72 9.22 -8.44
CA ASP A 62 -14.05 10.00 -9.63
C ASP A 62 -13.24 11.32 -9.71
N GLY A 63 -12.49 11.65 -8.65
CA GLY A 63 -11.61 12.83 -8.59
C GLY A 63 -10.18 12.53 -9.04
N GLU A 64 -9.39 13.58 -9.23
CA GLU A 64 -7.99 13.46 -9.66
C GLU A 64 -7.11 12.85 -8.55
N PRO A 65 -6.47 11.69 -8.80
CA PRO A 65 -5.55 11.11 -7.84
C PRO A 65 -4.16 11.74 -7.93
N PHE A 66 -3.38 11.63 -6.85
CA PHE A 66 -1.95 11.96 -6.91
C PHE A 66 -1.10 11.06 -6.03
N PHE A 67 0.19 10.94 -6.39
CA PHE A 67 1.17 10.19 -5.61
C PHE A 67 1.88 11.07 -4.58
N ALA A 68 1.69 10.77 -3.30
CA ALA A 68 2.52 11.30 -2.22
C ALA A 68 3.73 10.37 -1.99
N LYS A 69 4.89 10.75 -2.53
CA LYS A 69 6.17 10.03 -2.37
C LYS A 69 6.98 10.46 -1.15
N ARG A 70 6.62 11.60 -0.56
CA ARG A 70 7.22 12.15 0.67
C ARG A 70 6.24 11.97 1.82
N VAL A 71 6.73 11.82 3.03
CA VAL A 71 5.90 11.85 4.25
C VAL A 71 5.01 13.11 4.24
N PRO A 72 3.67 12.95 4.25
CA PRO A 72 2.74 14.07 4.34
C PRO A 72 2.94 14.89 5.63
N LYS A 73 2.67 16.19 5.56
CA LYS A 73 2.61 17.07 6.74
C LYS A 73 1.57 16.53 7.75
N GLY A 74 1.87 16.67 9.04
CA GLY A 74 0.99 16.18 10.10
C GLY A 74 1.04 14.66 10.29
N ALA A 75 2.17 14.04 9.92
CA ALA A 75 2.42 12.65 10.25
C ALA A 75 2.43 12.43 11.78
N PRO A 76 1.88 11.30 12.27
CA PRO A 76 1.91 10.99 13.69
C PRO A 76 3.34 10.82 14.20
N SER A 77 3.60 11.17 15.46
CA SER A 77 4.93 11.06 16.09
C SER A 77 5.47 9.63 16.14
N TYR A 78 4.60 8.63 16.04
CA TYR A 78 4.96 7.21 16.01
C TYR A 78 5.24 6.68 14.59
N LEU A 79 5.06 7.49 13.53
CA LEU A 79 5.56 7.13 12.20
C LEU A 79 7.09 7.14 12.22
N ARG A 80 7.68 6.02 11.79
CA ARG A 80 9.12 5.89 11.57
C ARG A 80 9.39 5.93 10.07
N PRO A 81 9.76 7.09 9.50
CA PRO A 81 10.02 7.19 8.08
C PRO A 81 11.32 6.48 7.67
N VAL A 82 11.50 6.34 6.36
CA VAL A 82 12.70 5.79 5.75
C VAL A 82 13.19 6.73 4.67
N MET A 83 14.48 7.05 4.65
CA MET A 83 15.07 7.80 3.55
C MET A 83 15.21 6.88 2.33
N VAL A 84 14.65 7.29 1.19
CA VAL A 84 14.79 6.59 -0.09
C VAL A 84 15.49 7.46 -1.12
N THR A 85 16.18 6.81 -2.06
CA THR A 85 16.84 7.46 -3.21
C THR A 85 16.07 7.11 -4.48
N PHE A 86 15.69 8.14 -5.24
CA PHE A 86 15.04 7.95 -6.54
C PHE A 86 16.09 7.75 -7.64
N PRO A 87 15.70 7.21 -8.83
CA PRO A 87 16.63 7.05 -9.96
C PRO A 87 17.35 8.34 -10.38
N SER A 88 16.76 9.51 -10.10
CA SER A 88 17.37 10.81 -10.36
C SER A 88 18.46 11.20 -9.35
N GLY A 89 18.80 10.36 -8.37
CA GLY A 89 19.70 10.65 -7.25
C GLY A 89 19.10 11.54 -6.14
N ARG A 90 17.85 12.01 -6.30
CA ARG A 90 17.17 12.80 -5.26
C ARG A 90 16.71 11.90 -4.13
N THR A 91 16.70 12.44 -2.92
CA THR A 91 16.23 11.71 -1.73
C THR A 91 14.92 12.27 -1.16
N ALA A 92 14.22 11.41 -0.41
CA ALA A 92 13.04 11.79 0.37
C ALA A 92 12.82 10.85 1.55
N GLU A 93 12.28 11.39 2.64
CA GLU A 93 11.64 10.57 3.66
C GLU A 93 10.31 10.04 3.11
N SER A 94 10.17 8.72 3.10
CA SER A 94 8.99 7.98 2.68
C SER A 94 8.28 7.35 3.89
N VAL A 95 6.97 7.14 3.75
CA VAL A 95 6.17 6.44 4.75
C VAL A 95 6.55 4.96 4.73
N ALA A 96 6.87 4.38 5.88
CA ALA A 96 7.04 2.95 6.06
C ALA A 96 6.05 2.45 7.12
N PRO A 97 4.95 1.78 6.73
CA PRO A 97 3.97 1.27 7.69
C PRO A 97 4.61 0.27 8.66
N THR A 98 4.39 0.47 9.96
CA THR A 98 4.90 -0.42 11.02
C THR A 98 3.83 -0.92 11.97
N GLU A 99 2.63 -0.34 11.90
CA GLU A 99 1.49 -0.72 12.73
C GLU A 99 0.16 -0.30 12.05
N PRO A 100 -0.99 -0.91 12.42
CA PRO A 100 -2.28 -0.65 11.79
C PRO A 100 -2.69 0.82 11.82
N ALA A 101 -2.30 1.55 12.87
CA ALA A 101 -2.61 2.96 13.02
C ALA A 101 -2.00 3.85 11.91
N ILE A 102 -0.86 3.45 11.32
CA ILE A 102 -0.26 4.15 10.18
C ILE A 102 -1.07 3.92 8.90
N ILE A 103 -1.59 2.71 8.70
CA ILE A 103 -2.48 2.40 7.57
C ILE A 103 -3.77 3.21 7.69
N ALA A 104 -4.41 3.21 8.87
CA ALA A 104 -5.62 3.98 9.11
C ALA A 104 -5.40 5.51 8.94
N TRP A 105 -4.25 6.02 9.40
CA TRP A 105 -3.88 7.42 9.17
C TRP A 105 -3.72 7.72 7.67
N ALA A 106 -3.02 6.87 6.92
CA ALA A 106 -2.83 7.05 5.47
C ALA A 106 -4.18 6.97 4.73
N ALA A 107 -5.05 6.04 5.07
CA ALA A 107 -6.40 5.93 4.52
C ALA A 107 -7.25 7.18 4.82
N ASN A 108 -7.16 7.74 6.03
CA ASN A 108 -7.83 8.98 6.40
C ASN A 108 -7.37 10.20 5.56
N LEU A 109 -6.11 10.19 5.09
CA LEU A 109 -5.59 11.17 4.13
C LEU A 109 -6.09 10.96 2.69
N GLY A 110 -6.95 9.96 2.47
CA GLY A 110 -7.51 9.59 1.17
C GLY A 110 -6.68 8.56 0.40
N THR A 111 -5.76 7.84 1.05
CA THR A 111 -5.00 6.79 0.37
C THR A 111 -5.90 5.58 0.09
N LEU A 112 -6.03 5.21 -1.18
CA LEU A 112 -6.71 3.98 -1.62
C LEU A 112 -5.72 2.97 -2.22
N ASP A 113 -4.60 3.42 -2.76
CA ASP A 113 -3.57 2.51 -3.28
C ASP A 113 -2.26 2.73 -2.50
N PHE A 114 -1.80 1.66 -1.85
CA PHE A 114 -0.50 1.61 -1.18
C PHE A 114 0.50 0.97 -2.13
N HIS A 115 1.55 1.70 -2.50
CA HIS A 115 2.59 1.22 -3.43
C HIS A 115 3.92 1.00 -2.70
N PRO A 116 4.10 -0.17 -2.04
CA PRO A 116 5.33 -0.49 -1.34
C PRO A 116 6.47 -0.74 -2.32
N TRP A 117 7.66 -0.28 -1.99
CA TRP A 117 8.89 -0.63 -2.68
C TRP A 117 9.28 -2.09 -2.34
N PRO A 118 10.01 -2.80 -3.21
CA PRO A 118 10.43 -4.19 -2.96
C PRO A 118 11.62 -4.29 -1.98
N VAL A 119 11.79 -3.30 -1.09
CA VAL A 119 12.89 -3.19 -0.12
C VAL A 119 12.30 -2.97 1.27
N ARG A 120 13.14 -3.12 2.31
CA ARG A 120 12.76 -2.81 3.70
C ARG A 120 13.58 -1.66 4.24
N ARG A 121 13.03 -0.97 5.25
CA ARG A 121 13.64 0.19 5.91
C ARG A 121 15.06 -0.05 6.42
N ALA A 122 15.37 -1.28 6.81
CA ALA A 122 16.69 -1.65 7.31
C ALA A 122 17.78 -1.63 6.21
N ASP A 123 17.41 -1.86 4.95
CA ASP A 123 18.33 -1.89 3.81
C ASP A 123 17.58 -1.46 2.52
N PRO A 124 17.43 -0.14 2.29
CA PRO A 124 16.61 0.39 1.19
C PRO A 124 17.23 0.21 -0.20
N ASP A 125 18.48 -0.28 -0.28
CA ASP A 125 19.19 -0.51 -1.55
C ASP A 125 19.24 -2.00 -1.95
N ARG A 126 18.69 -2.89 -1.13
CA ARG A 126 18.63 -4.33 -1.42
C ARG A 126 17.20 -4.86 -1.45
N PRO A 127 16.65 -5.10 -2.66
CA PRO A 127 15.33 -5.72 -2.78
C PRO A 127 15.28 -7.12 -2.18
N ASP A 128 14.22 -7.41 -1.42
CA ASP A 128 13.89 -8.74 -0.88
C ASP A 128 12.67 -9.37 -1.58
N GLU A 129 12.13 -8.70 -2.60
CA GLU A 129 11.04 -9.21 -3.45
C GLU A 129 11.43 -9.11 -4.93
N LEU A 130 11.34 -10.23 -5.65
CA LEU A 130 11.24 -10.24 -7.12
C LEU A 130 9.76 -10.13 -7.51
N ARG A 131 9.43 -9.18 -8.38
CA ARG A 131 8.05 -8.94 -8.82
C ARG A 131 7.96 -9.18 -10.33
N ILE A 132 7.02 -10.03 -10.73
CA ILE A 132 6.72 -10.33 -12.13
C ILE A 132 5.29 -9.85 -12.37
N ASP A 133 5.14 -8.91 -13.29
CA ASP A 133 3.85 -8.31 -13.63
C ASP A 133 3.35 -8.90 -14.95
N LEU A 134 2.20 -9.58 -14.89
CA LEU A 134 1.58 -10.22 -16.05
C LEU A 134 0.46 -9.30 -16.54
N ASP A 135 0.79 -8.44 -17.50
CA ASP A 135 -0.08 -7.36 -17.96
C ASP A 135 -0.72 -7.68 -19.33
N PRO A 136 -2.02 -8.07 -19.36
CA PRO A 136 -2.71 -8.39 -20.61
C PRO A 136 -2.69 -7.20 -21.58
N GLN A 137 -2.27 -7.47 -22.82
CA GLN A 137 -2.31 -6.51 -23.92
C GLN A 137 -3.68 -6.54 -24.62
N PRO A 138 -4.00 -5.58 -25.50
CA PRO A 138 -5.25 -5.61 -26.27
C PRO A 138 -5.50 -7.00 -26.90
N ALA A 139 -6.75 -7.46 -26.86
CA ALA A 139 -7.21 -8.81 -27.22
C ALA A 139 -6.90 -9.95 -26.23
N THR A 140 -6.24 -9.67 -25.10
CA THR A 140 -6.08 -10.61 -23.98
C THR A 140 -6.70 -10.04 -22.70
N GLY A 141 -6.95 -10.88 -21.70
CA GLY A 141 -7.53 -10.45 -20.43
C GLY A 141 -7.03 -11.22 -19.21
N PHE A 142 -7.72 -11.04 -18.09
CA PHE A 142 -7.36 -11.66 -16.81
C PHE A 142 -7.20 -13.19 -16.90
N ALA A 143 -8.07 -13.86 -17.66
CA ALA A 143 -8.00 -15.31 -17.86
C ALA A 143 -6.69 -15.74 -18.56
N ASP A 144 -6.15 -14.90 -19.45
CA ASP A 144 -4.86 -15.15 -20.10
C ASP A 144 -3.71 -14.98 -19.11
N ALA A 145 -3.70 -13.90 -18.33
CA ALA A 145 -2.71 -13.69 -17.28
C ALA A 145 -2.73 -14.83 -16.25
N ALA A 146 -3.91 -15.30 -15.83
CA ALA A 146 -4.05 -16.43 -14.91
C ALA A 146 -3.47 -17.74 -15.48
N ARG A 147 -3.68 -17.98 -16.78
CA ARG A 147 -3.08 -19.14 -17.47
C ARG A 147 -1.56 -19.03 -17.53
N VAL A 148 -1.04 -17.85 -17.89
CA VAL A 148 0.41 -17.58 -17.92
C VAL A 148 1.03 -17.67 -16.53
N ALA A 149 0.31 -17.27 -15.46
CA ALA A 149 0.77 -17.44 -14.09
C ALA A 149 0.97 -18.91 -13.71
N GLY A 150 0.16 -19.83 -14.26
CA GLY A 150 0.35 -21.28 -14.12
C GLY A 150 1.67 -21.75 -14.75
N VAL A 151 1.97 -21.29 -15.97
CA VAL A 151 3.25 -21.61 -16.65
C VAL A 151 4.44 -20.97 -15.91
N LEU A 152 4.29 -19.74 -15.44
CA LEU A 152 5.32 -19.06 -14.66
C LEU A 152 5.66 -19.84 -13.39
N ARG A 153 4.67 -20.44 -12.73
CA ARG A 153 4.92 -21.29 -11.56
C ARG A 153 5.81 -22.48 -11.90
N GLU A 154 5.61 -23.14 -13.03
CA GLU A 154 6.47 -24.24 -13.49
C GLU A 154 7.92 -23.78 -13.67
N VAL A 155 8.13 -22.62 -14.28
CA VAL A 155 9.46 -22.01 -14.46
C VAL A 155 10.12 -21.65 -13.11
N LEU A 156 9.35 -21.15 -12.15
CA LEU A 156 9.86 -20.86 -10.80
C LEU A 156 10.23 -22.15 -10.06
N ASP A 157 9.40 -23.19 -10.18
CA ASP A 157 9.64 -24.50 -9.56
C ASP A 157 10.94 -25.13 -10.12
N GLU A 158 11.18 -25.05 -11.43
CA GLU A 158 12.45 -25.48 -12.06
C GLU A 158 13.67 -24.72 -11.51
N ALA A 159 13.51 -23.45 -11.16
CA ALA A 159 14.55 -22.62 -10.57
C ALA A 159 14.67 -22.79 -9.03
N GLY A 160 13.85 -23.64 -8.40
CA GLY A 160 13.81 -23.80 -6.95
C GLY A 160 13.23 -22.60 -6.19
N LEU A 161 12.40 -21.79 -6.84
CA LEU A 161 11.79 -20.58 -6.29
C LEU A 161 10.30 -20.78 -6.03
N VAL A 162 9.77 -20.12 -5.00
CA VAL A 162 8.32 -20.14 -4.67
C VAL A 162 7.69 -18.79 -5.02
N GLY A 163 6.69 -18.82 -5.89
CA GLY A 163 5.88 -17.64 -6.26
C GLY A 163 4.60 -17.49 -5.43
N TRP A 164 4.19 -16.25 -5.17
CA TRP A 164 2.95 -15.90 -4.47
C TRP A 164 2.07 -14.99 -5.34
N PRO A 165 1.06 -15.54 -6.05
CA PRO A 165 0.22 -14.75 -6.95
C PRO A 165 -0.81 -13.92 -6.17
N LYS A 166 -1.17 -12.75 -6.71
CA LYS A 166 -2.27 -11.90 -6.25
C LYS A 166 -2.87 -11.16 -7.44
N THR A 167 -4.17 -10.85 -7.37
CA THR A 167 -4.89 -10.02 -8.36
C THR A 167 -4.84 -8.55 -8.01
#